data_AF-A0A960IES1-F1
#
_entry.id   AF-A0A960IES1-F1
#
_cell.length_a   1.000
_cell.length_b   1.000
_cell.length_c   1.000
_cell.angle_alpha   90.00
_cell.angle_beta   90.00
_cell.angle_gamma   90.00
#
_symmetry.space_group_name_H-M   'P 1'
#
loop_
_entity.id
_entity.type
_entity.pdbx_description
1 polymer ?
#
loop_
_entity_poly.entity_id
_entity_poly.type
_entity_poly.pdbx_seq_one_letter_code
_entity_poly.pdbx_strand_id
1 'polypeptide(L)'
;GMTPTDDAAAADLVVVNTCAFIDEARRESIDTILALESGRKQGARLVVTGCMAERYGDELAEALPEVDQVAGFGVPVHLTSPAPPVAPAGGKKLIPVSSAPIPSFDLLNLPRPKSSHPWAYVKIAEGCDRSCGFCAIPGFRGPQRSRDVDAILREVDELEAQEIVLVAQDLASYGKDRPDVLGAGSIVPLVRAVSERVRRTRLLYLYPSDLTDELIDAICDTGVAYFDLSLQHVSKPLLRRMRRWGDGDRFLRRIADIRDREPTAAFRSNFIVGYPGETEEDHDQLLRFVEEAELDWCGFFAYSPEEGTYAYDLDGQVDERLIDDRLAELRELQDEITARRRDELIGTVTTVLVDEPGTGRSHREAPEIDGVIEVPDHLVPGSFVEVRIVEAMGPDLIAECDENAES
;
A
#
# COMPACT_ATOMS: atom_id res chain seq x y z
N GLY A 1 -14.62 19.99 21.48
CA GLY A 1 -13.70 19.21 20.62
C GLY A 1 -14.41 18.87 19.33
N MET A 2 -13.71 18.35 18.32
CA MET A 2 -14.36 17.73 17.17
C MET A 2 -14.80 16.31 17.51
N THR A 3 -15.80 15.82 16.80
CA THR A 3 -16.25 14.42 16.83
C THR A 3 -16.24 13.88 15.40
N PRO A 4 -15.76 12.66 15.16
CA PRO A 4 -15.80 12.06 13.83
C PRO A 4 -17.25 11.83 13.38
N THR A 5 -17.46 11.85 12.06
CA THR A 5 -18.74 11.57 11.40
C THR A 5 -18.46 10.85 10.10
N ASP A 6 -19.31 9.88 9.75
CA ASP A 6 -19.21 9.13 8.48
C ASP A 6 -19.92 9.86 7.33
N ASP A 7 -20.70 10.89 7.64
CA ASP A 7 -21.37 11.76 6.67
C ASP A 7 -20.59 13.06 6.47
N ALA A 8 -19.93 13.19 5.31
CA ALA A 8 -19.21 14.39 4.90
C ALA A 8 -20.13 15.62 4.75
N ALA A 9 -21.41 15.43 4.41
CA ALA A 9 -22.38 16.52 4.28
C ALA A 9 -22.86 17.04 5.65
N ALA A 10 -22.61 16.31 6.73
CA ALA A 10 -22.88 16.75 8.10
C ALA A 10 -21.66 17.40 8.78
N ALA A 11 -20.45 17.20 8.22
CA ALA A 11 -19.20 17.62 8.83
C ALA A 11 -18.99 19.14 8.80
N ASP A 12 -18.44 19.70 9.88
CA ASP A 12 -17.99 21.10 9.95
C ASP A 12 -16.54 21.27 9.42
N LEU A 13 -15.79 20.17 9.35
CA LEU A 13 -14.45 20.08 8.79
C LEU A 13 -14.32 18.76 8.03
N VAL A 14 -13.89 18.84 6.78
CA VAL A 14 -13.53 17.71 5.92
C VAL A 14 -12.02 17.74 5.72
N VAL A 15 -11.34 16.64 6.03
CA VAL A 15 -9.89 16.48 5.83
C VAL A 15 -9.67 15.39 4.79
N VAL A 16 -9.03 15.73 3.68
CA VAL A 16 -8.72 14.80 2.58
C VAL A 16 -7.24 14.48 2.60
N ASN A 17 -6.88 13.22 2.84
CA ASN A 17 -5.50 12.75 2.78
C ASN A 17 -5.19 12.25 1.36
N THR A 18 -4.22 12.89 0.69
CA THR A 18 -3.95 12.72 -0.74
C THR A 18 -2.70 11.90 -1.03
N CYS A 19 -2.68 11.24 -2.18
CA CYS A 19 -1.55 10.43 -2.65
C CYS A 19 -0.85 11.10 -3.84
N ALA A 20 0.49 11.19 -3.82
CA ALA A 20 1.28 11.78 -4.92
C ALA A 20 2.16 10.75 -5.64
N PHE A 21 1.81 9.47 -5.50
CA PHE A 21 2.71 8.38 -5.90
C PHE A 21 2.68 8.09 -7.40
N ILE A 22 1.48 8.03 -8.00
CA ILE A 22 1.26 7.79 -9.43
C ILE A 22 0.22 8.78 -9.99
N ASP A 23 0.17 8.93 -11.31
CA ASP A 23 -0.72 9.90 -11.96
C ASP A 23 -2.20 9.62 -11.72
N GLU A 24 -2.61 8.36 -11.79
CA GLU A 24 -3.99 7.93 -11.55
C GLU A 24 -4.44 8.28 -10.13
N ALA A 25 -3.60 8.02 -9.12
CA ALA A 25 -3.90 8.35 -7.72
C ALA A 25 -3.95 9.86 -7.46
N ARG A 26 -3.17 10.67 -8.21
CA ARG A 26 -3.27 12.13 -8.16
C ARG A 26 -4.59 12.62 -8.73
N ARG A 27 -5.02 12.07 -9.88
CA ARG A 27 -6.31 12.41 -10.51
C ARG A 27 -7.47 12.03 -9.59
N GLU A 28 -7.46 10.82 -9.04
CA GLU A 28 -8.46 10.37 -8.06
C GLU A 28 -8.54 11.28 -6.83
N SER A 29 -7.38 11.68 -6.30
CA SER A 29 -7.30 12.61 -5.17
C SER A 29 -7.95 13.97 -5.51
N ILE A 30 -7.68 14.51 -6.71
CA ILE A 30 -8.27 15.79 -7.17
C ILE A 30 -9.79 15.65 -7.37
N ASP A 31 -10.23 14.59 -8.04
CA ASP A 31 -11.65 14.33 -8.29
C ASP A 31 -12.43 14.18 -6.98
N THR A 32 -11.84 13.51 -5.99
CA THR A 32 -12.42 13.37 -4.64
C THR A 32 -12.53 14.70 -3.93
N ILE A 33 -11.49 15.56 -4.02
CA ILE A 33 -11.53 16.91 -3.45
C ILE A 33 -12.68 17.72 -4.06
N LEU A 34 -12.82 17.70 -5.39
CA LEU A 34 -13.88 18.43 -6.10
C LEU A 34 -15.28 17.88 -5.76
N ALA A 35 -15.43 16.57 -5.65
CA ALA A 35 -16.69 15.96 -5.24
C ALA A 35 -17.09 16.39 -3.82
N LEU A 36 -16.17 16.35 -2.87
CA LEU A 36 -16.41 16.78 -1.47
C LEU A 36 -16.64 18.29 -1.35
N GLU A 37 -15.98 19.10 -2.17
CA GLU A 37 -16.23 20.54 -2.27
C GLU A 37 -17.70 20.82 -2.59
N SER A 38 -18.25 20.09 -3.56
CA SER A 38 -19.63 20.28 -4.03
C SER A 38 -20.69 19.75 -3.04
N GLY A 39 -20.35 18.70 -2.27
CA GLY A 39 -21.27 18.01 -1.37
C GLY A 39 -21.20 18.43 0.10
N ARG A 40 -20.18 19.19 0.51
CA ARG A 40 -20.00 19.58 1.92
C ARG A 40 -21.07 20.55 2.40
N LYS A 41 -21.32 20.51 3.72
CA LYS A 41 -22.17 21.49 4.42
C LYS A 41 -21.71 22.93 4.13
N GLN A 42 -22.66 23.83 3.91
CA GLN A 42 -22.34 25.24 3.71
C GLN A 42 -21.58 25.82 4.91
N GLY A 43 -20.39 26.38 4.66
CA GLY A 43 -19.51 26.91 5.72
C GLY A 43 -18.60 25.88 6.38
N ALA A 44 -18.67 24.61 5.98
CA ALA A 44 -17.67 23.62 6.36
C ALA A 44 -16.32 23.93 5.71
N ARG A 45 -15.25 23.60 6.43
CA ARG A 45 -13.89 23.76 5.93
C ARG A 45 -13.44 22.51 5.19
N LEU A 46 -12.70 22.68 4.10
CA LEU A 46 -12.04 21.60 3.39
C LEU A 46 -10.52 21.77 3.48
N VAL A 47 -9.87 20.76 4.04
CA VAL A 47 -8.42 20.74 4.25
C VAL A 47 -7.82 19.58 3.50
N VAL A 48 -6.81 19.86 2.68
CA VAL A 48 -6.08 18.86 1.92
C VAL A 48 -4.75 18.60 2.61
N THR A 49 -4.44 17.34 2.88
CA THR A 49 -3.17 16.91 3.48
C THR A 49 -2.61 15.70 2.74
N GLY A 50 -1.47 15.16 3.19
CA GLY A 50 -0.85 13.97 2.61
C GLY A 50 0.28 14.28 1.63
N CYS A 51 0.59 13.32 0.77
CA CYS A 51 1.74 13.38 -0.13
C CYS A 51 1.65 14.52 -1.15
N MET A 52 0.46 14.77 -1.72
CA MET A 52 0.34 15.82 -2.73
C MET A 52 0.51 17.19 -2.09
N ALA A 53 -0.08 17.39 -0.90
CA ALA A 53 0.08 18.61 -0.13
C ALA A 53 1.56 18.87 0.26
N GLU A 54 2.32 17.84 0.59
CA GLU A 54 3.76 17.97 0.89
C GLU A 54 4.58 18.34 -0.35
N ARG A 55 4.31 17.68 -1.48
CA ARG A 55 5.17 17.78 -2.68
C ARG A 55 4.78 18.93 -3.61
N TYR A 56 3.49 19.19 -3.77
CA TYR A 56 2.90 20.14 -4.73
C TYR A 56 2.03 21.19 -4.02
N GLY A 57 2.32 21.50 -2.75
CA GLY A 57 1.44 22.30 -1.90
C GLY A 57 1.08 23.67 -2.49
N ASP A 58 2.06 24.38 -3.06
CA ASP A 58 1.85 25.70 -3.67
C ASP A 58 0.99 25.58 -4.95
N GLU A 59 1.32 24.63 -5.83
CA GLU A 59 0.57 24.39 -7.08
C GLU A 59 -0.88 23.97 -6.81
N LEU A 60 -1.10 23.09 -5.83
CA LEU A 60 -2.45 22.66 -5.42
C LEU A 60 -3.26 23.81 -4.84
N ALA A 61 -2.64 24.67 -4.05
CA ALA A 61 -3.32 25.82 -3.47
C ALA A 61 -3.68 26.87 -4.53
N GLU A 62 -2.88 26.99 -5.60
CA GLU A 62 -3.20 27.82 -6.77
C GLU A 62 -4.29 27.19 -7.65
N ALA A 63 -4.22 25.87 -7.89
CA ALA A 63 -5.15 25.15 -8.75
C ALA A 63 -6.53 24.89 -8.12
N LEU A 64 -6.61 24.78 -6.79
CA LEU A 64 -7.83 24.48 -6.04
C LEU A 64 -8.16 25.59 -5.01
N PRO A 65 -8.57 26.80 -5.46
CA PRO A 65 -8.88 27.93 -4.58
C PRO A 65 -10.11 27.73 -3.68
N GLU A 66 -10.81 26.61 -3.82
CA GLU A 66 -11.97 26.15 -3.05
C GLU A 66 -11.57 25.40 -1.77
N VAL A 67 -10.31 24.99 -1.67
CA VAL A 67 -9.70 24.38 -0.49
C VAL A 67 -9.31 25.48 0.50
N ASP A 68 -9.71 25.34 1.76
CA ASP A 68 -9.45 26.34 2.80
C ASP A 68 -8.01 26.29 3.32
N GLN A 69 -7.39 25.11 3.33
CA GLN A 69 -6.00 24.91 3.74
C GLN A 69 -5.38 23.70 3.03
N VAL A 70 -4.18 23.87 2.48
CA VAL A 70 -3.30 22.77 2.05
C VAL A 70 -2.21 22.61 3.12
N ALA A 71 -2.08 21.41 3.68
CA ALA A 71 -1.25 21.13 4.83
C ALA A 71 -0.36 19.89 4.60
N GLY A 72 0.94 20.11 4.43
CA GLY A 72 1.95 19.05 4.37
C GLY A 72 2.09 18.25 5.67
N PHE A 73 3.09 17.38 5.75
CA PHE A 73 3.31 16.49 6.87
C PHE A 73 3.59 17.24 8.17
N GLY A 74 2.87 16.87 9.23
CA GLY A 74 3.05 17.45 10.57
C GLY A 74 2.58 18.89 10.70
N VAL A 75 2.00 19.49 9.65
CA VAL A 75 1.40 20.83 9.68
C VAL A 75 0.05 20.76 10.40
N PRO A 76 -0.15 21.48 11.52
CA PRO A 76 -1.42 21.50 12.23
C PRO A 76 -2.52 22.14 11.38
N VAL A 77 -3.72 21.57 11.46
CA VAL A 77 -4.91 22.16 10.87
C VAL A 77 -5.39 23.30 11.76
N HIS A 78 -5.40 24.53 11.23
CA HIS A 78 -5.78 25.71 11.99
C HIS A 78 -7.25 26.06 11.75
N LEU A 79 -8.09 25.81 12.77
CA LEU A 79 -9.52 26.15 12.73
C LEU A 79 -9.80 27.64 12.99
N THR A 80 -8.81 28.38 13.50
CA THR A 80 -8.96 29.77 13.91
C THR A 80 -8.31 30.70 12.89
N SER A 81 -9.08 31.01 11.86
CA SER A 81 -9.04 32.35 11.28
C SER A 81 -10.44 32.63 10.73
N PRO A 82 -11.14 33.70 11.15
CA PRO A 82 -12.43 34.03 10.56
C PRO A 82 -12.20 34.26 9.07
N ALA A 83 -13.00 33.61 8.22
CA ALA A 83 -13.17 34.09 6.87
C ALA A 83 -13.52 35.59 6.99
N PRO A 84 -12.75 36.52 6.39
CA PRO A 84 -13.22 37.88 6.33
C PRO A 84 -14.57 37.85 5.59
N PRO A 85 -15.57 38.65 6.01
CA PRO A 85 -16.84 38.72 5.33
C PRO A 85 -16.58 39.06 3.87
N VAL A 86 -17.24 38.31 2.98
CA VAL A 86 -17.19 38.46 1.52
C VAL A 86 -17.20 39.95 1.15
N ALA A 87 -16.04 40.45 0.71
CA ALA A 87 -15.92 41.72 0.02
C ALA A 87 -15.67 41.42 -1.47
N PRO A 88 -16.32 42.16 -2.38
CA PRO A 88 -16.35 41.82 -3.80
C PRO A 88 -15.00 42.10 -4.47
N ALA A 89 -14.62 41.20 -5.38
CA ALA A 89 -13.57 41.36 -6.38
C ALA A 89 -12.15 41.70 -5.87
N GLY A 90 -11.30 40.68 -5.73
CA GLY A 90 -9.85 40.84 -5.69
C GLY A 90 -9.14 39.90 -4.70
N GLY A 91 -8.57 38.81 -5.21
CA GLY A 91 -7.49 38.01 -4.61
C GLY A 91 -7.67 37.56 -3.17
N LYS A 92 -8.11 36.31 -2.96
CA LYS A 92 -7.87 35.61 -1.69
C LYS A 92 -6.36 35.60 -1.46
N LYS A 93 -5.87 36.29 -0.43
CA LYS A 93 -4.47 36.16 -0.01
C LYS A 93 -4.29 34.78 0.59
N LEU A 94 -3.68 33.88 -0.18
CA LEU A 94 -3.02 32.69 0.32
C LEU A 94 -2.14 33.10 1.50
N ILE A 95 -2.32 32.44 2.65
CA ILE A 95 -1.37 32.55 3.75
C ILE A 95 -0.17 31.71 3.31
N PRO A 96 0.98 32.31 2.97
CA PRO A 96 2.16 31.54 2.62
C PRO A 96 2.58 30.77 3.87
N VAL A 97 2.89 29.49 3.71
CA VAL A 97 3.50 28.67 4.76
C VAL A 97 4.94 29.17 4.95
N SER A 98 5.14 30.30 5.65
CA SER A 98 6.46 30.63 6.18
C SER A 98 6.41 31.58 7.39
N SER A 99 7.34 31.35 8.32
CA SER A 99 7.84 32.23 9.39
C SER A 99 7.41 32.02 10.85
N ALA A 100 6.81 30.89 11.22
CA ALA A 100 6.87 30.39 12.59
C ALA A 100 7.42 28.95 12.59
N PRO A 101 8.37 28.57 13.47
CA PRO A 101 8.66 27.16 13.72
C PRO A 101 7.43 26.57 14.41
N ILE A 102 6.46 26.16 13.61
CA ILE A 102 5.33 25.38 14.08
C ILE A 102 5.93 24.03 14.46
N PRO A 103 5.74 23.54 15.71
CA PRO A 103 6.25 22.23 16.07
C PRO A 103 5.66 21.21 15.10
N SER A 104 6.52 20.58 14.30
CA SER A 104 6.13 19.47 13.45
C SER A 104 5.69 18.34 14.38
N PHE A 105 4.43 17.94 14.28
CA PHE A 105 3.99 16.75 14.98
C PHE A 105 4.69 15.54 14.38
N ASP A 106 5.29 14.70 15.22
CA ASP A 106 5.79 13.40 14.76
C ASP A 106 4.60 12.48 14.53
N LEU A 107 4.01 12.59 13.33
CA LEU A 107 2.86 11.80 12.91
C LEU A 107 3.11 10.29 12.99
N LEU A 108 4.38 9.88 12.99
CA LEU A 108 4.80 8.48 13.03
C LEU A 108 4.54 7.81 14.38
N ASN A 109 4.59 8.56 15.49
CA ASN A 109 4.43 8.04 16.85
C ASN A 109 3.17 8.55 17.56
N LEU A 110 2.24 9.14 16.81
CA LEU A 110 0.94 9.51 17.36
C LEU A 110 0.11 8.25 17.66
N PRO A 111 -0.54 8.17 18.83
CA PRO A 111 -1.40 7.04 19.17
C PRO A 111 -2.55 6.95 18.16
N ARG A 112 -2.91 5.72 17.83
CA ARG A 112 -4.05 5.43 16.95
C ARG A 112 -5.23 4.95 17.78
N PRO A 113 -6.46 5.32 17.41
CA PRO A 113 -7.63 4.70 18.03
C PRO A 113 -7.65 3.21 17.72
N LYS A 114 -8.39 2.45 18.54
CA LYS A 114 -8.71 1.05 18.27
C LYS A 114 -9.22 0.88 16.83
N SER A 115 -8.86 -0.24 16.19
CA SER A 115 -9.32 -0.52 14.83
C SER A 115 -10.84 -0.66 14.78
N SER A 116 -11.45 -0.08 13.75
CA SER A 116 -12.86 -0.33 13.39
C SER A 116 -13.05 -1.65 12.66
N HIS A 117 -11.96 -2.24 12.13
CA HIS A 117 -11.97 -3.50 11.41
C HIS A 117 -11.23 -4.59 12.20
N PRO A 118 -11.44 -5.87 11.88
CA PRO A 118 -10.67 -6.97 12.45
C PRO A 118 -9.17 -6.96 12.16
N TRP A 119 -8.73 -6.07 11.28
CA TRP A 119 -7.34 -5.89 10.89
C TRP A 119 -6.91 -4.44 11.09
N ALA A 120 -5.59 -4.19 11.11
CA ALA A 120 -5.06 -2.83 11.17
C ALA A 120 -3.69 -2.72 10.49
N TYR A 121 -3.48 -1.62 9.78
CA TYR A 121 -2.17 -1.24 9.24
C TYR A 121 -1.31 -0.58 10.31
N VAL A 122 -0.10 -1.09 10.52
CA VAL A 122 0.88 -0.52 11.45
C VAL A 122 2.11 -0.09 10.67
N LYS A 123 2.33 1.22 10.61
CA LYS A 123 3.50 1.79 9.95
C LYS A 123 4.72 1.68 10.85
N ILE A 124 5.72 0.88 10.47
CA ILE A 124 6.91 0.62 11.31
C ILE A 124 8.09 1.55 11.00
N ALA A 125 8.11 2.15 9.82
CA ALA A 125 9.13 3.10 9.39
C ALA A 125 8.56 4.13 8.40
N GLU A 126 9.26 5.24 8.24
CA GLU A 126 8.96 6.33 7.31
C GLU A 126 10.19 6.60 6.45
N GLY A 127 10.00 6.90 5.16
CA GLY A 127 11.10 7.22 4.25
C GLY A 127 11.82 5.97 3.72
N CYS A 128 12.80 6.18 2.85
CA CYS A 128 13.49 5.09 2.16
C CYS A 128 14.88 5.53 1.68
N ASP A 129 15.89 4.70 1.95
CA ASP A 129 17.28 4.97 1.53
C ASP A 129 17.62 4.40 0.13
N ARG A 130 16.64 3.79 -0.55
CA ARG A 130 16.82 3.27 -1.92
C ARG A 130 16.90 4.41 -2.92
N SER A 131 17.73 4.23 -3.93
CA SER A 131 17.88 5.16 -5.06
C SER A 131 17.25 4.63 -6.35
N CYS A 132 16.05 4.05 -6.24
CA CYS A 132 15.31 3.55 -7.40
C CYS A 132 15.08 4.66 -8.44
N GLY A 133 15.33 4.36 -9.72
CA GLY A 133 15.40 5.36 -10.78
C GLY A 133 14.12 6.16 -10.99
N PHE A 134 12.96 5.52 -10.78
CA PHE A 134 11.61 6.10 -10.94
C PHE A 134 11.04 6.71 -9.65
N CYS A 135 11.65 6.50 -8.49
CA CYS A 135 10.98 6.77 -7.21
C CYS A 135 11.35 8.14 -6.66
N ALA A 136 10.36 9.01 -6.43
CA ALA A 136 10.55 10.33 -5.84
C ALA A 136 10.53 10.34 -4.29
N ILE A 137 10.17 9.22 -3.64
CA ILE A 137 9.97 9.12 -2.18
C ILE A 137 11.15 9.67 -1.37
N PRO A 138 12.43 9.37 -1.67
CA PRO A 138 13.54 9.90 -0.89
C PRO A 138 13.62 11.44 -0.90
N GLY A 139 13.11 12.08 -1.95
CA GLY A 139 13.13 13.53 -2.11
C GLY A 139 12.17 14.28 -1.18
N PHE A 140 11.01 13.70 -0.86
CA PHE A 140 9.96 14.37 -0.07
C PHE A 140 9.60 13.68 1.26
N ARG A 141 9.80 12.36 1.40
CA ARG A 141 9.66 11.67 2.70
C ARG A 141 10.96 11.56 3.48
N GLY A 142 12.10 11.83 2.84
CA GLY A 142 13.42 11.76 3.44
C GLY A 142 13.99 10.34 3.58
N PRO A 143 15.14 10.21 4.28
CA PRO A 143 15.80 8.93 4.51
C PRO A 143 14.98 8.04 5.45
N GLN A 144 15.33 6.76 5.50
CA GLN A 144 14.64 5.80 6.34
C GLN A 144 14.74 6.17 7.83
N ARG A 145 13.58 6.18 8.49
CA ARG A 145 13.41 6.41 9.93
C ARG A 145 12.56 5.31 10.54
N SER A 146 13.21 4.39 11.25
CA SER A 146 12.56 3.25 11.92
C SER A 146 12.05 3.62 13.32
N ARG A 147 10.84 3.17 13.64
CA ARG A 147 10.22 3.35 14.97
C ARG A 147 10.83 2.42 16.02
N ASP A 148 10.65 2.78 17.28
CA ASP A 148 11.03 1.92 18.40
C ASP A 148 10.11 0.70 18.49
N VAL A 149 10.68 -0.48 18.73
CA VAL A 149 9.94 -1.75 18.87
C VAL A 149 8.85 -1.64 19.94
N ASP A 150 9.18 -1.09 21.12
CA ASP A 150 8.20 -0.94 22.21
C ASP A 150 7.02 -0.03 21.83
N ALA A 151 7.25 0.98 20.98
CA ALA A 151 6.18 1.85 20.51
C ALA A 151 5.28 1.13 19.51
N ILE A 152 5.86 0.33 18.62
CA ILE A 152 5.12 -0.52 17.68
C ILE A 152 4.27 -1.54 18.44
N LEU A 153 4.86 -2.26 19.40
CA LEU A 153 4.17 -3.30 20.16
C LEU A 153 3.03 -2.71 21.01
N ARG A 154 3.23 -1.54 21.62
CA ARG A 154 2.14 -0.84 22.33
C ARG A 154 0.99 -0.48 21.39
N GLU A 155 1.28 0.04 20.20
CA GLU A 155 0.23 0.34 19.21
C GLU A 155 -0.50 -0.93 18.77
N VAL A 156 0.22 -2.02 18.53
CA VAL A 156 -0.39 -3.33 18.21
C VAL A 156 -1.34 -3.79 19.32
N ASP A 157 -0.93 -3.69 20.58
CA ASP A 157 -1.77 -4.07 21.72
C ASP A 157 -3.02 -3.15 21.83
N GLU A 158 -2.87 -1.83 21.60
CA GLU A 158 -3.95 -0.84 21.66
C GLU A 158 -4.98 -0.95 20.50
N LEU A 159 -4.55 -1.48 19.36
CA LEU A 159 -5.43 -1.65 18.19
C LEU A 159 -6.45 -2.77 18.37
N GLU A 160 -6.17 -3.76 19.23
CA GLU A 160 -7.03 -4.93 19.51
C GLU A 160 -7.52 -5.66 18.24
N ALA A 161 -6.70 -5.66 17.18
CA ALA A 161 -6.98 -6.31 15.91
C ALA A 161 -6.55 -7.78 15.90
N GLN A 162 -7.20 -8.59 15.07
CA GLN A 162 -6.87 -10.00 14.84
C GLN A 162 -5.71 -10.18 13.85
N GLU A 163 -5.65 -9.31 12.83
CA GLU A 163 -4.60 -9.26 11.82
C GLU A 163 -3.87 -7.90 11.87
N ILE A 164 -2.53 -7.94 11.92
CA ILE A 164 -1.70 -6.73 11.80
C ILE A 164 -0.97 -6.77 10.48
N VAL A 165 -1.08 -5.68 9.71
CA VAL A 165 -0.37 -5.51 8.45
C VAL A 165 0.76 -4.50 8.64
N LEU A 166 1.98 -4.99 8.66
CA LEU A 166 3.18 -4.16 8.80
C LEU A 166 3.51 -3.48 7.48
N VAL A 167 3.60 -2.15 7.51
CA VAL A 167 3.87 -1.33 6.33
C VAL A 167 5.03 -0.35 6.54
N ALA A 168 5.80 -0.13 5.49
CA ALA A 168 6.81 0.91 5.34
C ALA A 168 7.12 1.09 3.85
N GLN A 169 7.83 2.15 3.47
CA GLN A 169 8.29 2.29 2.07
C GLN A 169 9.37 1.26 1.69
N ASP A 170 10.17 0.79 2.66
CA ASP A 170 11.06 -0.38 2.52
C ASP A 170 11.07 -1.16 3.85
N LEU A 171 10.16 -2.12 3.96
CA LEU A 171 9.92 -2.85 5.20
C LEU A 171 11.14 -3.67 5.65
N ALA A 172 11.78 -4.35 4.70
CA ALA A 172 12.92 -5.23 4.97
C ALA A 172 14.18 -4.48 5.44
N SER A 173 14.22 -3.16 5.24
CA SER A 173 15.30 -2.30 5.73
C SER A 173 15.12 -1.81 7.17
N TYR A 174 14.03 -2.21 7.86
CA TYR A 174 13.76 -1.79 9.23
C TYR A 174 14.96 -2.03 10.18
N GLY A 175 15.34 -0.94 10.87
CA GLY A 175 16.45 -0.82 11.82
C GLY A 175 17.85 -0.74 11.25
N LYS A 176 18.03 -0.76 9.91
CA LYS A 176 19.33 -0.49 9.29
C LYS A 176 19.81 0.95 9.53
N ASP A 177 18.88 1.89 9.74
CA ASP A 177 19.13 3.28 10.09
C ASP A 177 19.59 3.47 11.55
N ARG A 178 19.39 2.47 12.41
CA ARG A 178 19.70 2.52 13.86
C ARG A 178 20.38 1.25 14.37
N PRO A 179 21.53 0.83 13.80
CA PRO A 179 22.15 -0.45 14.10
C PRO A 179 22.59 -0.59 15.56
N ASP A 180 23.00 0.50 16.21
CA ASP A 180 23.45 0.49 17.61
C ASP A 180 22.30 0.33 18.62
N VAL A 181 21.06 0.62 18.21
CA VAL A 181 19.88 0.62 19.10
C VAL A 181 18.97 -0.56 18.82
N LEU A 182 18.71 -0.85 17.54
CA LEU A 182 17.80 -1.90 17.10
C LEU A 182 18.53 -3.19 16.69
N GLY A 183 19.83 -3.11 16.40
CA GLY A 183 20.60 -4.21 15.83
C GLY A 183 20.42 -4.35 14.32
N ALA A 184 21.45 -4.86 13.64
CA ALA A 184 21.32 -5.23 12.23
C ALA A 184 20.30 -6.37 12.06
N GLY A 185 19.42 -6.30 11.05
CA GLY A 185 18.41 -7.33 10.80
C GLY A 185 17.22 -7.31 11.76
N SER A 186 16.94 -6.17 12.41
CA SER A 186 15.89 -6.03 13.42
C SER A 186 14.45 -6.34 12.95
N ILE A 187 14.23 -6.45 11.62
CA ILE A 187 12.93 -6.83 11.08
C ILE A 187 12.50 -8.23 11.52
N VAL A 188 13.41 -9.22 11.58
CA VAL A 188 13.05 -10.58 11.99
C VAL A 188 12.60 -10.63 13.46
N PRO A 189 13.36 -10.08 14.42
CA PRO A 189 12.89 -9.97 15.81
C PRO A 189 11.56 -9.22 15.94
N LEU A 190 11.37 -8.13 15.18
CA LEU A 190 10.12 -7.37 15.21
C LEU A 190 8.93 -8.22 14.73
N VAL A 191 9.06 -8.91 13.60
CA VAL A 191 8.00 -9.76 13.04
C VAL A 191 7.57 -10.82 14.05
N ARG A 192 8.55 -11.51 14.66
CA ARG A 192 8.28 -12.51 15.70
C ARG A 192 7.60 -11.91 16.93
N ALA A 193 8.07 -10.75 17.39
CA ALA A 193 7.47 -10.08 18.54
C ALA A 193 6.01 -9.66 18.27
N VAL A 194 5.69 -9.22 17.05
CA VAL A 194 4.32 -8.88 16.66
C VAL A 194 3.46 -10.13 16.51
N SER A 195 3.96 -11.20 15.88
CA SER A 195 3.20 -12.46 15.72
C SER A 195 2.91 -13.18 17.03
N GLU A 196 3.63 -12.89 18.11
CA GLU A 196 3.28 -13.35 19.46
C GLU A 196 2.06 -12.62 20.06
N ARG A 197 1.68 -11.45 19.52
CA ARG A 197 0.58 -10.62 20.05
C ARG A 197 -0.73 -10.78 19.28
N VAL A 198 -0.66 -11.13 18.01
CA VAL A 198 -1.83 -11.22 17.12
C VAL A 198 -1.82 -12.53 16.35
N ARG A 199 -3.00 -12.97 15.91
CA ARG A 199 -3.17 -14.28 15.28
C ARG A 199 -2.62 -14.32 13.85
N ARG A 200 -2.63 -13.18 13.16
CA ARG A 200 -2.10 -13.02 11.81
C ARG A 200 -1.20 -11.79 11.74
N THR A 201 0.02 -11.95 11.21
CA THR A 201 0.91 -10.83 10.91
C THR A 201 1.29 -10.87 9.43
N ARG A 202 0.91 -9.84 8.68
CA ARG A 202 1.20 -9.70 7.25
C ARG A 202 2.28 -8.65 7.05
N LEU A 203 3.13 -8.87 6.05
CA LEU A 203 4.16 -7.94 5.64
C LEU A 203 3.89 -7.48 4.20
N LEU A 204 3.91 -6.17 3.99
CA LEU A 204 3.83 -5.57 2.65
C LEU A 204 5.12 -4.83 2.29
N TYR A 205 5.34 -4.60 1.00
CA TYR A 205 6.44 -3.82 0.46
C TYR A 205 7.83 -4.41 0.76
N LEU A 206 8.00 -5.70 0.49
CA LEU A 206 9.27 -6.40 0.64
C LEU A 206 10.17 -6.16 -0.57
N TYR A 207 11.35 -5.61 -0.31
CA TYR A 207 12.37 -5.48 -1.33
C TYR A 207 13.12 -6.82 -1.51
N PRO A 208 13.18 -7.38 -2.73
CA PRO A 208 13.61 -8.78 -2.95
C PRO A 208 15.08 -9.06 -2.55
N SER A 209 15.95 -8.06 -2.52
CA SER A 209 17.36 -8.27 -2.12
C SER A 209 17.56 -8.49 -0.62
N ASP A 210 16.62 -8.04 0.21
CA ASP A 210 16.70 -8.15 1.67
C ASP A 210 15.81 -9.26 2.24
N LEU A 211 15.15 -10.01 1.37
CA LEU A 211 14.41 -11.20 1.73
C LEU A 211 15.41 -12.32 2.02
N THR A 212 15.90 -12.42 3.26
CA THR A 212 16.78 -13.50 3.72
C THR A 212 15.98 -14.77 4.02
N ASP A 213 16.65 -15.91 4.12
CA ASP A 213 16.01 -17.18 4.51
C ASP A 213 15.39 -17.09 5.91
N GLU A 214 16.06 -16.42 6.83
CA GLU A 214 15.55 -16.19 8.19
C GLU A 214 14.26 -15.34 8.19
N LEU A 215 14.17 -14.35 7.30
CA LEU A 215 12.95 -13.55 7.15
C LEU A 215 11.83 -14.35 6.49
N ILE A 216 12.14 -15.21 5.51
CA ILE A 216 11.14 -16.12 4.91
C ILE A 216 10.55 -17.03 5.99
N ASP A 217 11.40 -17.68 6.78
CA ASP A 217 10.96 -18.58 7.83
C ASP A 217 10.11 -17.81 8.88
N ALA A 218 10.54 -16.61 9.26
CA ALA A 218 9.78 -15.76 10.18
C ALA A 218 8.42 -15.30 9.62
N ILE A 219 8.28 -15.10 8.30
CA ILE A 219 7.00 -14.77 7.65
C ILE A 219 6.09 -16.01 7.66
N CYS A 220 6.62 -17.19 7.33
CA CYS A 220 5.82 -18.42 7.38
C CYS A 220 5.28 -18.71 8.79
N ASP A 221 6.08 -18.42 9.82
CA ASP A 221 5.71 -18.61 11.23
C ASP A 221 4.59 -17.65 11.71
N THR A 222 4.24 -16.59 10.97
CA THR A 222 3.19 -15.64 11.39
C THR A 222 1.76 -16.14 11.14
N GLY A 223 1.61 -17.31 10.53
CA GLY A 223 0.31 -17.81 10.04
C GLY A 223 -0.18 -17.10 8.77
N VAL A 224 0.64 -16.23 8.16
CA VAL A 224 0.35 -15.53 6.91
C VAL A 224 1.58 -15.60 6.00
N ALA A 225 1.73 -16.75 5.32
CA ALA A 225 2.74 -16.92 4.26
C ALA A 225 2.35 -16.12 3.01
N TYR A 226 2.51 -14.80 3.08
CA TYR A 226 2.18 -13.87 2.02
C TYR A 226 3.37 -12.97 1.73
N PHE A 227 3.81 -12.98 0.47
CA PHE A 227 5.03 -12.31 0.03
C PHE A 227 4.68 -11.23 -1.01
N ASP A 228 4.52 -9.99 -0.57
CA ASP A 228 4.42 -8.81 -1.46
C ASP A 228 5.81 -8.32 -1.86
N LEU A 229 6.29 -8.84 -2.98
CA LEU A 229 7.61 -8.59 -3.53
C LEU A 229 7.55 -7.42 -4.51
N SER A 230 8.22 -6.33 -4.19
CA SER A 230 8.35 -5.22 -5.12
C SER A 230 9.36 -5.59 -6.23
N LEU A 231 8.96 -6.28 -7.31
CA LEU A 231 9.89 -6.70 -8.38
C LEU A 231 10.09 -5.65 -9.48
N GLN A 232 9.09 -4.83 -9.78
CA GLN A 232 9.10 -3.66 -10.69
C GLN A 232 9.40 -3.99 -12.16
N HIS A 233 10.30 -4.91 -12.46
CA HIS A 233 10.52 -5.55 -13.77
C HIS A 233 11.35 -6.83 -13.56
N VAL A 234 11.61 -7.58 -14.62
CA VAL A 234 12.43 -8.81 -14.59
C VAL A 234 13.64 -8.80 -15.52
N SER A 235 13.70 -7.84 -16.45
CA SER A 235 14.78 -7.72 -17.42
C SER A 235 15.99 -7.14 -16.71
N LYS A 236 17.12 -7.84 -16.81
CA LYS A 236 18.36 -7.44 -16.13
C LYS A 236 18.92 -6.10 -16.63
N PRO A 237 19.00 -5.82 -17.95
CA PRO A 237 19.35 -4.49 -18.45
C PRO A 237 18.42 -3.39 -17.91
N LEU A 238 17.10 -3.61 -17.96
CA LEU A 238 16.13 -2.61 -17.57
C LEU A 238 16.12 -2.38 -16.05
N LEU A 239 16.18 -3.43 -15.25
CA LEU A 239 16.33 -3.34 -13.79
C LEU A 239 17.57 -2.55 -13.39
N ARG A 240 18.71 -2.75 -14.05
CA ARG A 240 19.92 -1.93 -13.82
C ARG A 240 19.69 -0.47 -14.16
N ARG A 241 18.97 -0.17 -15.25
CA ARG A 241 18.60 1.19 -15.64
C ARG A 241 17.61 1.83 -14.64
N MET A 242 16.74 1.02 -14.03
CA MET A 242 15.89 1.39 -12.89
C MET A 242 16.66 1.47 -11.55
N ARG A 243 17.98 1.23 -11.56
CA ARG A 243 18.84 1.16 -10.35
C ARG A 243 18.36 0.14 -9.33
N ARG A 244 17.83 -0.98 -9.81
CA ARG A 244 17.33 -2.09 -9.01
C ARG A 244 18.24 -3.31 -9.10
N TRP A 245 18.10 -4.17 -8.11
CA TRP A 245 18.82 -5.43 -8.02
C TRP A 245 17.94 -6.58 -8.52
N GLY A 246 18.58 -7.59 -9.10
CA GLY A 246 17.93 -8.85 -9.49
C GLY A 246 17.80 -9.03 -11.00
N ASP A 247 17.16 -10.14 -11.36
CA ASP A 247 16.76 -10.55 -12.70
C ASP A 247 15.70 -11.67 -12.59
N GLY A 248 14.96 -11.91 -13.67
CA GLY A 248 13.86 -12.88 -13.71
C GLY A 248 14.24 -14.25 -13.17
N ASP A 249 15.33 -14.85 -13.65
CA ASP A 249 15.81 -16.15 -13.18
C ASP A 249 16.04 -16.20 -11.67
N ARG A 250 16.58 -15.12 -11.09
CA ARG A 250 16.82 -15.05 -9.64
C ARG A 250 15.51 -14.93 -8.87
N PHE A 251 14.55 -14.18 -9.37
CA PHE A 251 13.23 -14.07 -8.74
C PHE A 251 12.48 -15.40 -8.81
N LEU A 252 12.47 -16.07 -9.97
CA LEU A 252 11.86 -17.39 -10.15
C LEU A 252 12.44 -18.42 -9.17
N ARG A 253 13.78 -18.52 -9.08
CA ARG A 253 14.42 -19.40 -8.09
C ARG A 253 13.98 -19.08 -6.67
N ARG A 254 13.88 -17.80 -6.30
CA ARG A 254 13.48 -17.41 -4.94
C ARG A 254 12.03 -17.75 -4.66
N ILE A 255 11.13 -17.57 -5.63
CA ILE A 255 9.71 -17.95 -5.52
C ILE A 255 9.59 -19.47 -5.39
N ALA A 256 10.31 -20.23 -6.21
CA ALA A 256 10.35 -21.69 -6.14
C ALA A 256 10.86 -22.18 -4.77
N ASP A 257 11.97 -21.62 -4.27
CA ASP A 257 12.52 -21.96 -2.95
C ASP A 257 11.50 -21.71 -1.82
N ILE A 258 10.67 -20.67 -1.93
CA ILE A 258 9.63 -20.37 -0.94
C ILE A 258 8.46 -21.34 -1.07
N ARG A 259 7.99 -21.64 -2.28
CA ARG A 259 6.92 -22.62 -2.53
C ARG A 259 7.30 -24.03 -2.09
N ASP A 260 8.56 -24.40 -2.21
CA ASP A 260 9.08 -25.68 -1.71
C ASP A 260 9.02 -25.77 -0.18
N ARG A 261 9.17 -24.63 0.53
CA ARG A 261 9.06 -24.56 2.00
C ARG A 261 7.62 -24.48 2.46
N GLU A 262 6.82 -23.65 1.80
CA GLU A 262 5.42 -23.38 2.13
C GLU A 262 4.58 -23.40 0.84
N PRO A 263 4.01 -24.56 0.47
CA PRO A 263 3.25 -24.71 -0.77
C PRO A 263 1.99 -23.83 -0.84
N THR A 264 1.49 -23.37 0.30
CA THR A 264 0.32 -22.47 0.35
C THR A 264 0.68 -20.99 0.32
N ALA A 265 1.97 -20.65 0.16
CA ALA A 265 2.44 -19.28 0.11
C ALA A 265 1.80 -18.51 -1.05
N ALA A 266 1.25 -17.34 -0.74
CA ALA A 266 0.72 -16.40 -1.71
C ALA A 266 1.78 -15.36 -2.08
N PHE A 267 1.85 -15.00 -3.36
CA PHE A 267 2.78 -14.02 -3.87
C PHE A 267 2.06 -12.87 -4.54
N ARG A 268 2.51 -11.67 -4.21
CA ARG A 268 2.09 -10.44 -4.85
C ARG A 268 3.29 -9.69 -5.40
N SER A 269 3.14 -9.07 -6.57
CA SER A 269 4.16 -8.17 -7.11
C SER A 269 3.54 -7.02 -7.89
N ASN A 270 4.32 -5.97 -8.11
CA ASN A 270 3.98 -4.86 -8.98
C ASN A 270 5.06 -4.69 -10.06
N PHE A 271 4.64 -4.36 -11.28
CA PHE A 271 5.50 -4.14 -12.44
C PHE A 271 5.22 -2.79 -13.09
N ILE A 272 6.29 -2.14 -13.55
CA ILE A 272 6.24 -0.88 -14.28
C ILE A 272 6.53 -1.19 -15.75
N VAL A 273 5.61 -0.82 -16.61
CA VAL A 273 5.69 -1.00 -18.07
C VAL A 273 5.92 0.36 -18.71
N GLY A 274 6.73 0.42 -19.76
CA GLY A 274 7.06 1.67 -20.45
C GLY A 274 8.22 2.45 -19.86
N TYR A 275 9.03 1.82 -19.00
CA TYR A 275 10.21 2.51 -18.43
C TYR A 275 11.16 2.95 -19.55
N PRO A 276 11.78 4.14 -19.49
CA PRO A 276 12.59 4.66 -20.59
C PRO A 276 13.70 3.69 -20.99
N GLY A 277 13.68 3.24 -22.24
CA GLY A 277 14.59 2.25 -22.82
C GLY A 277 14.08 0.81 -22.84
N GLU A 278 12.83 0.54 -22.42
CA GLU A 278 12.22 -0.78 -22.49
C GLU A 278 12.00 -1.24 -23.94
N THR A 279 12.54 -2.41 -24.26
CA THR A 279 12.47 -3.04 -25.59
C THR A 279 11.41 -4.13 -25.67
N GLU A 280 11.10 -4.61 -26.87
CA GLU A 280 10.21 -5.76 -27.08
C GLU A 280 10.72 -7.02 -26.36
N GLU A 281 12.02 -7.29 -26.41
CA GLU A 281 12.63 -8.43 -25.69
C GLU A 281 12.50 -8.30 -24.16
N ASP A 282 12.51 -7.09 -23.61
CA ASP A 282 12.29 -6.88 -22.17
C ASP A 282 10.86 -7.22 -21.77
N HIS A 283 9.88 -6.81 -22.60
CA HIS A 283 8.47 -7.14 -22.41
C HIS A 283 8.21 -8.65 -22.56
N ASP A 284 8.80 -9.28 -23.58
CA ASP A 284 8.70 -10.73 -23.78
C ASP A 284 9.28 -11.52 -22.58
N GLN A 285 10.36 -11.03 -21.96
CA GLN A 285 10.88 -11.61 -20.72
C GLN A 285 9.91 -11.46 -19.55
N LEU A 286 9.19 -10.34 -19.48
CA LEU A 286 8.19 -10.11 -18.44
C LEU A 286 6.98 -11.04 -18.62
N LEU A 287 6.47 -11.20 -19.84
CA LEU A 287 5.40 -12.15 -20.14
C LEU A 287 5.77 -13.58 -19.73
N ARG A 288 6.95 -14.06 -20.18
CA ARG A 288 7.46 -15.39 -19.81
C ARG A 288 7.61 -15.56 -18.31
N PHE A 289 8.09 -14.51 -17.63
CA PHE A 289 8.22 -14.56 -16.17
C PHE A 289 6.86 -14.66 -15.48
N VAL A 290 5.86 -13.87 -15.90
CA VAL A 290 4.52 -13.91 -15.28
C VAL A 290 3.89 -15.29 -15.48
N GLU A 291 4.02 -15.86 -16.69
CA GLU A 291 3.55 -17.22 -17.01
C GLU A 291 4.25 -18.30 -16.17
N GLU A 292 5.57 -18.24 -16.01
CA GLU A 292 6.34 -19.24 -15.24
C GLU A 292 6.20 -19.06 -13.72
N ALA A 293 6.15 -17.81 -13.26
CA ALA A 293 6.05 -17.49 -11.85
C ALA A 293 4.65 -17.78 -11.29
N GLU A 294 3.59 -17.69 -12.11
CA GLU A 294 2.20 -17.91 -11.70
C GLU A 294 1.87 -17.24 -10.36
N LEU A 295 2.18 -15.94 -10.23
CA LEU A 295 1.94 -15.20 -8.99
C LEU A 295 0.43 -15.07 -8.74
N ASP A 296 0.02 -15.14 -7.47
CA ASP A 296 -1.39 -14.99 -7.09
C ASP A 296 -1.93 -13.60 -7.45
N TRP A 297 -1.10 -12.56 -7.32
CA TRP A 297 -1.48 -11.17 -7.54
C TRP A 297 -0.40 -10.39 -8.28
N CYS A 298 -0.74 -9.75 -9.40
CA CYS A 298 0.14 -8.80 -10.07
C CYS A 298 -0.55 -7.47 -10.35
N GLY A 299 0.08 -6.36 -9.97
CA GLY A 299 -0.27 -5.02 -10.43
C GLY A 299 0.64 -4.60 -11.59
N PHE A 300 0.05 -4.07 -12.66
CA PHE A 300 0.79 -3.51 -13.80
C PHE A 300 0.46 -2.03 -13.96
N PHE A 301 1.51 -1.21 -13.93
CA PHE A 301 1.41 0.25 -13.94
C PHE A 301 2.22 0.82 -15.10
N ALA A 302 1.66 1.82 -15.78
CA ALA A 302 2.44 2.61 -16.73
C ALA A 302 3.55 3.37 -15.99
N TYR A 303 4.71 3.49 -16.63
CA TYR A 303 5.75 4.38 -16.15
C TYR A 303 5.23 5.83 -16.17
N SER A 304 5.23 6.46 -14.99
CA SER A 304 4.90 7.88 -14.85
C SER A 304 6.19 8.67 -14.61
N PRO A 305 6.55 9.62 -15.49
CA PRO A 305 7.74 10.44 -15.31
C PRO A 305 7.53 11.43 -14.16
N GLU A 306 8.40 11.33 -13.16
CA GLU A 306 8.31 12.13 -11.94
C GLU A 306 9.47 13.13 -11.86
N GLU A 307 9.15 14.42 -11.76
CA GLU A 307 10.17 15.46 -11.64
C GLU A 307 11.11 15.22 -10.44
N GLY A 308 12.41 15.40 -10.68
CA GLY A 308 13.46 15.16 -9.69
C GLY A 308 13.92 13.70 -9.58
N THR A 309 13.30 12.77 -10.31
CA THR A 309 13.76 11.38 -10.37
C THR A 309 14.84 11.17 -11.43
N TYR A 310 15.64 10.11 -11.29
CA TYR A 310 16.67 9.78 -12.28
C TYR A 310 16.07 9.44 -13.65
N ALA A 311 14.90 8.83 -13.67
CA ALA A 311 14.23 8.38 -14.89
C ALA A 311 13.61 9.52 -15.71
N TYR A 312 13.36 10.68 -15.09
CA TYR A 312 12.72 11.83 -15.74
C TYR A 312 13.50 12.32 -16.98
N ASP A 313 14.82 12.44 -16.86
CA ASP A 313 15.69 12.94 -17.92
C ASP A 313 16.23 11.83 -18.85
N LEU A 314 15.77 10.58 -18.69
CA LEU A 314 16.25 9.47 -19.52
C LEU A 314 15.69 9.53 -20.94
N ASP A 315 16.55 9.16 -21.89
CA ASP A 315 16.18 8.91 -23.27
C ASP A 315 15.47 7.55 -23.43
N GLY A 316 14.88 7.36 -24.62
CA GLY A 316 14.19 6.12 -24.97
C GLY A 316 12.78 6.02 -24.39
N GLN A 317 12.05 7.13 -24.29
CA GLN A 317 10.63 7.11 -23.93
C GLN A 317 9.86 6.17 -24.86
N VAL A 318 9.01 5.34 -24.26
CA VAL A 318 8.17 4.38 -24.98
C VAL A 318 6.88 5.10 -25.39
N ASP A 319 6.38 4.81 -26.59
CA ASP A 319 5.12 5.38 -27.09
C ASP A 319 3.95 4.95 -26.21
N GLU A 320 3.07 5.87 -25.84
CA GLU A 320 1.94 5.62 -24.93
C GLU A 320 1.05 4.47 -25.42
N ARG A 321 0.79 4.40 -26.73
CA ARG A 321 -0.01 3.31 -27.32
C ARG A 321 0.67 1.96 -27.14
N LEU A 322 2.00 1.90 -27.24
CA LEU A 322 2.74 0.67 -27.01
C LEU A 322 2.72 0.28 -25.52
N ILE A 323 2.73 1.24 -24.60
CA ILE A 323 2.56 0.97 -23.16
C ILE A 323 1.17 0.38 -22.90
N ASP A 324 0.13 0.97 -23.48
CA ASP A 324 -1.24 0.48 -23.35
C ASP A 324 -1.41 -0.94 -23.90
N ASP A 325 -0.87 -1.21 -25.09
CA ASP A 325 -0.89 -2.55 -25.71
C ASP A 325 -0.20 -3.59 -24.79
N ARG A 326 0.97 -3.24 -24.24
CA ARG A 326 1.73 -4.12 -23.31
C ARG A 326 1.00 -4.34 -21.99
N LEU A 327 0.38 -3.30 -21.43
CA LEU A 327 -0.41 -3.41 -20.20
C LEU A 327 -1.63 -4.29 -20.40
N ALA A 328 -2.32 -4.18 -21.54
CA ALA A 328 -3.46 -5.03 -21.88
C ALA A 328 -3.03 -6.50 -21.94
N GLU A 329 -1.95 -6.81 -22.64
CA GLU A 329 -1.42 -8.18 -22.77
C GLU A 329 -1.05 -8.80 -21.40
N LEU A 330 -0.36 -8.03 -20.54
CA LEU A 330 0.01 -8.50 -19.21
C LEU A 330 -1.20 -8.71 -18.28
N ARG A 331 -2.22 -7.85 -18.38
CA ARG A 331 -3.45 -7.97 -17.61
C ARG A 331 -4.25 -9.20 -18.04
N GLU A 332 -4.44 -9.39 -19.34
CA GLU A 332 -5.11 -10.59 -19.87
C GLU A 332 -4.42 -11.88 -19.41
N LEU A 333 -3.08 -11.95 -19.50
CA LEU A 333 -2.32 -13.09 -19.00
C LEU A 333 -2.50 -13.31 -17.48
N GLN A 334 -2.42 -12.24 -16.67
CA GLN A 334 -2.56 -12.36 -15.22
C GLN A 334 -3.99 -12.73 -14.81
N ASP A 335 -5.01 -12.23 -15.49
CA ASP A 335 -6.41 -12.56 -15.22
C ASP A 335 -6.65 -14.07 -15.40
N GLU A 336 -6.11 -14.66 -16.47
CA GLU A 336 -6.17 -16.11 -16.71
C GLU A 336 -5.45 -16.92 -15.62
N ILE A 337 -4.26 -16.48 -15.21
CA ILE A 337 -3.50 -17.12 -14.12
C ILE A 337 -4.28 -17.06 -12.81
N THR A 338 -4.80 -15.88 -12.47
CA THR A 338 -5.51 -15.63 -11.22
C THR A 338 -6.78 -16.47 -11.17
N ALA A 339 -7.61 -16.43 -12.22
CA ALA A 339 -8.83 -17.24 -12.31
C ALA A 339 -8.54 -18.74 -12.16
N ARG A 340 -7.54 -19.28 -12.87
CA ARG A 340 -7.17 -20.70 -12.74
C ARG A 340 -6.69 -21.05 -11.32
N ARG A 341 -5.86 -20.22 -10.70
CA ARG A 341 -5.38 -20.44 -9.32
C ARG A 341 -6.53 -20.39 -8.31
N ARG A 342 -7.55 -19.56 -8.56
CA ARG A 342 -8.76 -19.47 -7.74
C ARG A 342 -9.65 -20.69 -7.92
N ASP A 343 -9.81 -21.17 -9.15
CA ASP A 343 -10.52 -22.42 -9.45
C ASP A 343 -9.89 -23.64 -8.77
N GLU A 344 -8.56 -23.69 -8.66
CA GLU A 344 -7.83 -24.75 -7.95
C GLU A 344 -8.20 -24.83 -6.44
N LEU A 345 -8.75 -23.76 -5.86
CA LEU A 345 -9.19 -23.73 -4.47
C LEU A 345 -10.61 -24.28 -4.26
N ILE A 346 -11.39 -24.47 -5.33
CA ILE A 346 -12.76 -24.98 -5.22
C ILE A 346 -12.75 -26.39 -4.62
N GLY A 347 -13.56 -26.58 -3.58
CA GLY A 347 -13.68 -27.82 -2.81
C GLY A 347 -12.68 -27.94 -1.66
N THR A 348 -11.73 -27.01 -1.51
CA THR A 348 -10.81 -26.98 -0.38
C THR A 348 -11.43 -26.28 0.84
N VAL A 349 -10.97 -26.65 2.03
CA VAL A 349 -11.34 -26.00 3.29
C VAL A 349 -10.24 -25.02 3.66
N THR A 350 -10.60 -23.77 3.95
CA THR A 350 -9.66 -22.71 4.30
C THR A 350 -10.13 -21.93 5.52
N THR A 351 -9.18 -21.41 6.29
CA THR A 351 -9.48 -20.55 7.44
C THR A 351 -9.65 -19.11 7.00
N VAL A 352 -10.82 -18.54 7.24
CA VAL A 352 -11.19 -17.17 6.87
C VAL A 352 -11.32 -16.30 8.12
N LEU A 353 -10.74 -15.11 8.07
CA LEU A 353 -11.04 -14.01 8.98
C LEU A 353 -12.24 -13.25 8.40
N VAL A 354 -13.33 -13.20 9.15
CA VAL A 354 -14.53 -12.44 8.74
C VAL A 354 -14.25 -10.97 8.98
N ASP A 355 -14.26 -10.16 7.94
CA ASP A 355 -14.00 -8.72 8.03
C ASP A 355 -15.28 -7.94 8.33
N GLU A 356 -16.35 -8.26 7.60
CA GLU A 356 -17.68 -7.66 7.70
C GLU A 356 -18.74 -8.75 7.46
N PRO A 357 -20.01 -8.54 7.85
CA PRO A 357 -21.07 -9.49 7.52
C PRO A 357 -21.11 -9.72 6.00
N GLY A 358 -20.98 -10.97 5.58
CA GLY A 358 -20.97 -11.35 4.16
C GLY A 358 -19.57 -11.50 3.54
N THR A 359 -18.53 -10.96 4.18
CA THR A 359 -17.20 -10.82 3.55
C THR A 359 -16.07 -11.20 4.50
N GLY A 360 -15.13 -12.01 4.03
CA GLY A 360 -13.92 -12.38 4.75
C GLY A 360 -12.72 -12.58 3.85
N ARG A 361 -11.57 -12.89 4.48
CA ARG A 361 -10.29 -13.12 3.80
C ARG A 361 -9.51 -14.29 4.39
N SER A 362 -8.84 -15.06 3.53
CA SER A 362 -7.86 -16.06 3.97
C SER A 362 -6.49 -15.41 4.20
N HIS A 363 -5.43 -16.19 4.37
CA HIS A 363 -4.08 -15.64 4.40
C HIS A 363 -3.62 -15.12 3.03
N ARG A 364 -4.26 -15.56 1.94
CA ARG A 364 -3.90 -15.21 0.56
C ARG A 364 -4.36 -13.82 0.12
N GLU A 365 -5.31 -13.20 0.82
CA GLU A 365 -5.88 -11.90 0.47
C GLU A 365 -5.42 -10.82 1.48
N ALA A 366 -4.71 -9.80 1.00
CA ALA A 366 -4.45 -8.59 1.76
C ALA A 366 -5.73 -7.72 1.85
N PRO A 367 -5.97 -7.03 2.99
CA PRO A 367 -7.14 -6.17 3.14
C PRO A 367 -7.13 -5.03 2.13
N GLU A 368 -8.29 -4.68 1.57
CA GLU A 368 -8.52 -3.57 0.61
C GLU A 368 -7.80 -3.65 -0.75
N ILE A 369 -6.82 -4.54 -0.92
CA ILE A 369 -5.91 -4.54 -2.08
C ILE A 369 -6.17 -5.72 -3.02
N ASP A 370 -6.45 -6.88 -2.45
CA ASP A 370 -6.63 -8.14 -3.18
C ASP A 370 -8.14 -8.48 -3.29
N GLY A 371 -8.46 -9.71 -3.71
CA GLY A 371 -9.83 -10.21 -3.76
C GLY A 371 -10.45 -10.47 -2.38
N VAL A 372 -11.72 -10.85 -2.38
CA VAL A 372 -12.49 -11.19 -1.17
C VAL A 372 -13.07 -12.61 -1.23
N ILE A 373 -13.44 -13.13 -0.06
CA ILE A 373 -14.19 -14.37 0.08
C ILE A 373 -15.58 -14.03 0.60
N GLU A 374 -16.60 -14.24 -0.22
CA GLU A 374 -17.99 -14.15 0.20
C GLU A 374 -18.30 -15.32 1.16
N VAL A 375 -18.78 -14.98 2.35
CA VAL A 375 -19.11 -15.91 3.42
C VAL A 375 -20.52 -15.64 3.95
N PRO A 376 -21.17 -16.56 4.66
CA PRO A 376 -22.52 -16.33 5.17
C PRO A 376 -22.64 -15.11 6.11
N ASP A 377 -23.66 -14.27 5.88
CA ASP A 377 -23.91 -13.02 6.65
C ASP A 377 -24.07 -13.17 8.17
N HIS A 378 -24.37 -14.38 8.64
CA HIS A 378 -24.58 -14.65 10.07
C HIS A 378 -23.27 -14.81 10.85
N LEU A 379 -22.13 -14.87 10.16
CA LEU A 379 -20.83 -14.98 10.79
C LEU A 379 -20.42 -13.66 11.45
N VAL A 380 -19.71 -13.77 12.59
CA VAL A 380 -19.37 -12.60 13.40
C VAL A 380 -18.06 -11.99 12.90
N PRO A 381 -18.02 -10.68 12.57
CA PRO A 381 -16.78 -9.98 12.23
C PRO A 381 -15.70 -10.15 13.31
N GLY A 382 -14.47 -10.40 12.88
CA GLY A 382 -13.32 -10.70 13.75
C GLY A 382 -13.21 -12.13 14.22
N SER A 383 -14.11 -13.02 13.82
CA SER A 383 -13.96 -14.46 14.05
C SER A 383 -13.13 -15.13 12.95
N PHE A 384 -12.45 -16.21 13.32
CA PHE A 384 -11.81 -17.13 12.37
C PHE A 384 -12.69 -18.36 12.22
N VAL A 385 -13.05 -18.66 10.98
CA VAL A 385 -13.95 -19.76 10.65
C VAL A 385 -13.34 -20.64 9.57
N GLU A 386 -13.61 -21.94 9.62
CA GLU A 386 -13.29 -22.84 8.52
C GLU A 386 -14.46 -22.89 7.57
N VAL A 387 -14.19 -22.57 6.30
CA VAL A 387 -15.19 -22.55 5.23
C VAL A 387 -14.68 -23.38 4.06
N ARG A 388 -15.62 -23.97 3.32
CA ARG A 388 -15.34 -24.69 2.09
C ARG A 388 -15.59 -23.76 0.92
N ILE A 389 -14.60 -23.60 0.06
CA ILE A 389 -14.75 -22.84 -1.18
C ILE A 389 -15.65 -23.66 -2.13
N VAL A 390 -16.72 -23.06 -2.63
CA VAL A 390 -17.69 -23.72 -3.52
C VAL A 390 -17.65 -23.19 -4.95
N GLU A 391 -17.25 -21.94 -5.12
CA GLU A 391 -17.20 -21.26 -6.41
C GLU A 391 -16.10 -20.19 -6.41
N ALA A 392 -15.59 -19.86 -7.60
CA ALA A 392 -14.66 -18.77 -7.85
C ALA A 392 -15.23 -17.87 -8.96
N MET A 393 -15.15 -16.56 -8.76
CA MET A 393 -15.60 -15.54 -9.70
C MET A 393 -14.45 -14.58 -9.99
N GLY A 394 -13.56 -14.99 -10.92
CA GLY A 394 -12.35 -14.23 -11.22
C GLY A 394 -11.42 -14.21 -9.98
N PRO A 395 -11.12 -13.05 -9.38
CA PRO A 395 -10.28 -12.95 -8.19
C PRO A 395 -11.01 -13.31 -6.88
N ASP A 396 -12.34 -13.25 -6.87
CA ASP A 396 -13.16 -13.45 -5.68
C ASP A 396 -13.62 -14.90 -5.53
N LEU A 397 -13.86 -15.33 -4.29
CA LEU A 397 -14.31 -16.69 -3.96
C LEU A 397 -15.64 -16.65 -3.23
N ILE A 398 -16.42 -17.72 -3.35
CA ILE A 398 -17.64 -17.94 -2.56
C ILE A 398 -17.42 -19.17 -1.70
N ALA A 399 -17.74 -19.07 -0.42
CA ALA A 399 -17.55 -20.13 0.54
C ALA A 399 -18.78 -20.38 1.42
N GLU A 400 -18.95 -21.65 1.82
CA GLU A 400 -20.00 -22.08 2.74
C GLU A 400 -19.36 -22.62 4.02
N CYS A 401 -20.07 -22.55 5.15
CA CYS A 401 -19.60 -23.13 6.40
C CYS A 401 -19.41 -24.64 6.24
N ASP A 402 -18.25 -25.17 6.67
CA ASP A 402 -18.06 -26.62 6.64
C ASP A 402 -18.85 -27.27 7.78
N GLU A 403 -19.95 -27.95 7.44
CA GLU A 403 -20.80 -28.69 8.38
C GLU A 403 -20.04 -29.82 9.13
N ASN A 404 -18.81 -30.15 8.71
CA ASN A 404 -17.96 -31.16 9.36
C ASN A 404 -16.90 -30.58 10.31
N ALA A 405 -16.82 -29.25 10.49
CA ALA A 405 -15.79 -28.60 11.32
C ALA A 405 -16.11 -28.62 12.83
N GLU A 406 -17.30 -29.05 13.24
CA GLU A 406 -17.65 -29.31 14.65
C GLU A 406 -17.44 -30.78 15.01
N SER A 407 -16.19 -31.16 15.34
CA SER A 407 -15.93 -32.31 16.22
C SER A 407 -14.64 -32.17 17.00
#